data_AF-A0A3P1SLK4-F1
#
_entry.id   AF-A0A3P1SLK4-F1
#
_cell.length_a   1.000
_cell.length_b   1.000
_cell.length_c   1.000
_cell.angle_alpha   90.00
_cell.angle_beta   90.00
_cell.angle_gamma   90.00
#
_symmetry.space_group_name_H-M   'P 1'
#
loop_
_entity.id
_entity.type
_entity.pdbx_description
1 polymer ?
#
loop_
_entity_poly.entity_id
_entity_poly.type
_entity_poly.pdbx_seq_one_letter_code
_entity_poly.pdbx_strand_id
1 'polypeptide(L)'
;MEEKRAYFEYLIDSLSQRNNSSFNDFTTLKLIKLLFLVVGVSSTDQKTGLTEIFDNFVAMPYGPVESDIYDAIKTDALAKYRITSSQCNIKNPDANISLDNCQRQAIDDAIDLLLEKNPRILQCQPFELVDITHKWSCWKICYDIALGNNKLSIGIPSRMIQKSVKYYQ
;
A
#
# COMPACT_ATOMS: atom_id res chain seq x y z
N MET A 1 -12.67 -4.32 -8.63
CA MET A 1 -11.99 -5.33 -7.78
C MET A 1 -10.86 -6.06 -8.51
N GLU A 2 -11.11 -6.67 -9.68
CA GLU A 2 -10.04 -7.36 -10.44
C GLU A 2 -8.92 -6.40 -10.88
N GLU A 3 -9.28 -5.22 -11.40
CA GLU A 3 -8.30 -4.19 -11.78
C GLU A 3 -7.42 -3.75 -10.60
N LYS A 4 -8.00 -3.45 -9.44
CA LYS A 4 -7.27 -3.07 -8.21
C LYS A 4 -6.24 -4.14 -7.80
N ARG A 5 -6.58 -5.43 -7.95
CA ARG A 5 -5.64 -6.54 -7.72
C ARG A 5 -4.51 -6.53 -8.73
N ALA A 6 -4.79 -6.30 -10.02
CA ALA A 6 -3.75 -6.18 -11.04
C ALA A 6 -2.77 -5.03 -10.73
N TYR A 7 -3.26 -3.86 -10.30
CA TYR A 7 -2.41 -2.76 -9.83
C TYR A 7 -1.51 -3.19 -8.67
N PHE A 8 -2.08 -3.89 -7.68
CA PHE A 8 -1.31 -4.34 -6.52
C PHE A 8 -0.27 -5.41 -6.88
N GLU A 9 -0.59 -6.35 -7.75
CA GLU A 9 0.37 -7.37 -8.21
C GLU A 9 1.50 -6.75 -9.04
N TYR A 10 1.21 -5.74 -9.88
CA TYR A 10 2.25 -5.00 -10.58
C TYR A 10 3.12 -4.18 -9.62
N LEU A 11 2.52 -3.57 -8.60
CA LEU A 11 3.26 -2.89 -7.54
C LEU A 11 4.25 -3.84 -6.85
N ILE A 12 3.89 -5.10 -6.62
CA ILE A 12 4.82 -6.11 -6.06
C ILE A 12 5.97 -6.41 -7.03
N ASP A 13 5.69 -6.57 -8.33
CA ASP A 13 6.73 -6.75 -9.36
C ASP A 13 7.71 -5.57 -9.36
N SER A 14 7.17 -4.35 -9.40
CA SER A 14 7.94 -3.10 -9.48
C SER A 14 8.78 -2.84 -8.22
N LEU A 15 8.23 -3.11 -7.03
CA LEU A 15 8.98 -3.04 -5.77
C LEU A 15 10.09 -4.09 -5.71
N SER A 16 9.84 -5.31 -6.18
CA SER A 16 10.83 -6.38 -6.21
C SER A 16 12.00 -6.03 -7.12
N GLN A 17 11.73 -5.51 -8.32
CA GLN A 17 12.77 -5.04 -9.25
C GLN A 17 13.69 -3.99 -8.61
N ARG A 18 13.11 -3.04 -7.86
CA ARG A 18 13.85 -2.01 -7.10
C ARG A 18 14.51 -2.52 -5.82
N ASN A 19 14.20 -3.76 -5.42
CA ASN A 19 14.78 -4.46 -4.27
C ASN A 19 15.68 -5.64 -4.69
N ASN A 20 16.50 -5.44 -5.74
CA ASN A 20 17.41 -6.47 -6.28
C ASN A 20 16.69 -7.75 -6.74
N SER A 21 15.49 -7.62 -7.30
CA SER A 21 14.61 -8.73 -7.71
C SER A 21 14.30 -9.71 -6.56
N SER A 22 14.31 -9.21 -5.32
CA SER A 22 14.09 -10.01 -4.13
C SER A 22 12.71 -9.76 -3.54
N PHE A 23 12.00 -10.86 -3.29
CA PHE A 23 10.78 -10.88 -2.47
C PHE A 23 11.08 -11.19 -1.00
N ASN A 24 12.36 -11.32 -0.63
CA ASN A 24 12.76 -11.61 0.74
C ASN A 24 12.23 -10.47 1.65
N ASP A 25 11.66 -10.86 2.78
CA ASP A 25 11.02 -9.99 3.77
C ASP A 25 9.69 -9.34 3.37
N PHE A 26 9.18 -9.58 2.15
CA PHE A 26 7.81 -9.19 1.81
C PHE A 26 6.81 -10.06 2.56
N THR A 27 6.11 -9.43 3.50
CA THR A 27 5.02 -10.00 4.28
C THR A 27 3.74 -9.20 4.02
N THR A 28 2.59 -9.73 4.43
CA THR A 28 1.33 -8.98 4.38
C THR A 28 1.46 -7.60 5.00
N LEU A 29 2.06 -7.48 6.20
CA LEU A 29 2.18 -6.19 6.88
C LEU A 29 3.06 -5.22 6.08
N LYS A 30 4.23 -5.66 5.62
CA LYS A 30 5.16 -4.82 4.86
C LYS A 30 4.52 -4.31 3.57
N LEU A 31 3.93 -5.21 2.78
CA LEU A 31 3.31 -4.84 1.50
C LEU A 31 2.10 -3.91 1.67
N ILE A 32 1.28 -4.11 2.71
CA ILE A 32 0.16 -3.20 3.00
C ILE A 32 0.66 -1.80 3.41
N LYS A 33 1.73 -1.70 4.21
CA LYS A 33 2.30 -0.37 4.54
C LYS A 33 2.91 0.29 3.31
N LEU A 34 3.67 -0.44 2.50
CA LEU A 34 4.25 0.09 1.26
C LEU A 34 3.15 0.54 0.27
N LEU A 35 2.07 -0.24 0.11
CA LEU A 35 0.91 0.16 -0.70
C LEU A 35 0.36 1.51 -0.23
N PHE A 36 0.11 1.68 1.07
CA PHE A 36 -0.40 2.95 1.60
C PHE A 36 0.59 4.12 1.32
N LEU A 37 1.89 3.90 1.50
CA LEU A 37 2.90 4.94 1.26
C LEU A 37 3.02 5.33 -0.22
N VAL A 38 3.00 4.35 -1.12
CA VAL A 38 3.01 4.57 -2.59
C VAL A 38 1.76 5.32 -3.03
N VAL A 39 0.59 4.91 -2.55
CA VAL A 39 -0.68 5.61 -2.84
C VAL A 39 -0.65 7.03 -2.28
N GLY A 40 -0.19 7.17 -1.04
CA GLY A 40 -0.07 8.44 -0.36
C GLY A 40 0.88 9.41 -1.06
N VAL A 41 2.07 8.99 -1.48
CA VAL A 41 3.05 9.89 -2.13
C VAL A 41 2.59 10.33 -3.53
N SER A 42 1.83 9.50 -4.24
CA SER A 42 1.32 9.81 -5.58
C SER A 42 0.23 10.90 -5.61
N SER A 43 -0.31 11.26 -4.44
CA SER A 43 -1.47 12.13 -4.30
C SER A 43 -1.15 13.46 -3.62
N THR A 44 -1.94 14.48 -3.90
CA THR A 44 -1.96 15.80 -3.25
C THR A 44 -3.40 16.30 -3.19
N ASP A 45 -3.63 17.49 -2.64
CA ASP A 45 -4.93 18.14 -2.68
C ASP A 45 -5.42 18.51 -4.09
N GLN A 46 -4.51 18.58 -5.07
CA GLN A 46 -4.78 18.92 -6.47
C GLN A 46 -4.68 17.72 -7.43
N LYS A 47 -4.00 16.64 -7.00
CA LYS A 47 -3.79 15.42 -7.80
C LYS A 47 -4.25 14.21 -7.00
N THR A 48 -5.25 13.51 -7.50
CA THR A 48 -5.77 12.29 -6.86
C THR A 48 -4.74 11.15 -6.84
N GLY A 49 -3.98 11.00 -7.92
CA GLY A 49 -2.98 9.94 -8.04
C GLY A 49 -3.61 8.56 -7.85
N LEU A 50 -2.90 7.64 -7.20
CA LEU A 50 -3.39 6.28 -6.99
C LEU A 50 -4.54 6.16 -5.98
N THR A 51 -4.99 7.27 -5.35
CA THR A 51 -6.17 7.26 -4.46
C THR A 51 -7.51 7.16 -5.23
N GLU A 52 -7.49 7.27 -6.55
CA GLU A 52 -8.63 6.92 -7.43
C GLU A 52 -8.77 5.41 -7.65
N ILE A 53 -7.65 4.68 -7.55
CA ILE A 53 -7.63 3.22 -7.74
C ILE A 53 -7.79 2.53 -6.39
N PHE A 54 -7.01 2.95 -5.39
CA PHE A 54 -7.02 2.45 -4.02
C PHE A 54 -7.74 3.44 -3.11
N ASP A 55 -9.02 3.21 -2.90
CA ASP A 55 -9.96 4.14 -2.28
C ASP A 55 -10.63 3.60 -1.01
N ASN A 56 -10.45 2.31 -0.70
CA ASN A 56 -11.09 1.66 0.45
C ASN A 56 -10.10 1.48 1.62
N PHE A 57 -9.46 2.57 2.03
CA PHE A 57 -8.56 2.55 3.17
C PHE A 57 -9.31 2.59 4.50
N VAL A 58 -8.81 1.84 5.48
CA VAL A 58 -9.33 1.77 6.84
C VAL A 58 -8.19 2.03 7.83
N ALA A 59 -8.42 2.90 8.80
CA ALA A 59 -7.52 3.11 9.93
C ALA A 59 -7.66 1.90 10.87
N MET A 60 -6.57 1.16 11.06
CA MET A 60 -6.50 0.00 11.95
C MET A 60 -5.38 0.19 12.99
N PRO A 61 -5.31 -0.64 14.05
CA PRO A 61 -4.30 -0.49 15.12
C PRO A 61 -2.85 -0.47 14.60
N TYR A 62 -2.55 -1.30 13.60
CA TYR A 62 -1.21 -1.36 12.98
C TYR A 62 -1.07 -0.44 11.76
N GLY A 63 -1.83 0.65 11.70
CA GLY A 63 -1.77 1.64 10.63
C GLY A 63 -2.88 1.46 9.57
N PRO A 64 -2.86 2.27 8.50
CA PRO A 64 -3.81 2.20 7.39
C PRO A 64 -3.74 0.87 6.64
N VAL A 65 -4.89 0.35 6.21
CA VAL A 65 -5.02 -0.88 5.43
C VAL A 65 -5.99 -0.63 4.27
N GLU A 66 -5.59 -0.97 3.05
CA GLU A 66 -6.53 -1.00 1.92
C GLU A 66 -7.32 -2.31 2.01
N SER A 67 -8.63 -2.20 2.29
CA SER A 67 -9.47 -3.35 2.67
C SER A 67 -9.65 -4.36 1.54
N ASP A 68 -9.81 -3.90 0.30
CA ASP A 68 -10.05 -4.81 -0.84
C ASP A 68 -8.81 -5.67 -1.12
N ILE A 69 -7.61 -5.07 -1.04
CA ILE A 69 -6.35 -5.78 -1.17
C ILE A 69 -6.10 -6.69 0.02
N TYR A 70 -6.35 -6.23 1.24
CA TYR A 70 -6.15 -7.05 2.43
C TYR A 70 -7.07 -8.28 2.44
N ASP A 71 -8.32 -8.14 2.00
CA ASP A 71 -9.25 -9.25 1.86
C ASP A 71 -8.86 -10.17 0.70
N ALA A 72 -8.36 -9.63 -0.42
CA ALA A 72 -7.79 -10.44 -1.50
C ALA A 72 -6.58 -11.27 -1.06
N ILE A 73 -5.72 -10.73 -0.18
CA ILE A 73 -4.61 -11.46 0.42
C ILE A 73 -5.14 -12.58 1.33
N LYS A 74 -6.05 -12.26 2.26
CA LYS A 74 -6.60 -13.24 3.22
C LYS A 74 -7.34 -14.40 2.54
N THR A 75 -7.98 -14.13 1.40
CA THR A 75 -8.74 -15.13 0.63
C THR A 75 -7.91 -15.78 -0.48
N ASP A 76 -6.61 -15.49 -0.57
CA ASP A 76 -5.70 -15.97 -1.62
C ASP A 76 -6.23 -15.71 -3.05
N ALA A 77 -6.86 -14.56 -3.26
CA ALA A 77 -7.57 -14.18 -4.49
C ALA A 77 -6.72 -13.37 -5.49
N LEU A 78 -5.43 -13.19 -5.19
CA LEU A 78 -4.43 -12.64 -6.13
C LEU A 78 -4.08 -13.68 -7.20
N ALA A 79 -3.78 -13.29 -8.44
CA ALA A 79 -3.57 -14.26 -9.51
C ALA A 79 -2.14 -14.83 -9.49
N LYS A 80 -1.15 -13.95 -9.41
CA LYS A 80 0.29 -14.22 -9.49
C LYS A 80 0.90 -14.57 -8.13
N TYR A 81 0.46 -13.95 -7.04
CA TYR A 81 1.11 -14.10 -5.73
C TYR A 81 0.25 -14.83 -4.69
N ARG A 82 0.94 -15.46 -3.73
CA ARG A 82 0.38 -15.87 -2.44
C ARG A 82 1.20 -15.20 -1.33
N ILE A 83 0.53 -14.43 -0.48
CA ILE A 83 1.16 -13.59 0.54
C ILE A 83 0.65 -14.01 1.91
N THR A 84 1.54 -14.18 2.88
CA THR A 84 1.23 -14.50 4.27
C THR A 84 1.87 -13.49 5.22
N SER A 85 1.62 -13.67 6.52
CA SER A 85 2.28 -12.89 7.57
C SER A 85 3.80 -13.03 7.59
N SER A 86 4.37 -14.04 6.94
CA SER A 86 5.81 -14.34 6.97
C SER A 86 6.51 -14.30 5.61
N GLN A 87 5.79 -14.40 4.50
CA GLN A 87 6.41 -14.50 3.17
C GLN A 87 5.49 -14.08 2.03
N CYS A 88 6.09 -13.82 0.87
CA CYS A 88 5.43 -13.56 -0.40
C CYS A 88 6.03 -14.50 -1.45
N ASN A 89 5.21 -15.40 -1.98
CA ASN A 89 5.64 -16.40 -2.96
C ASN A 89 4.90 -16.20 -4.29
N ILE A 90 5.57 -16.54 -5.40
CA ILE A 90 4.93 -16.61 -6.71
C ILE A 90 4.04 -17.87 -6.72
N LYS A 91 2.72 -17.67 -6.84
CA LYS A 91 1.71 -18.72 -6.95
C LYS A 91 1.55 -19.20 -8.39
N ASN A 92 1.53 -18.26 -9.34
CA ASN A 92 1.39 -18.56 -10.77
C ASN A 92 2.34 -17.63 -11.56
N PRO A 93 3.50 -18.12 -12.03
CA PRO A 93 4.46 -17.30 -12.76
C PRO A 93 3.93 -16.82 -14.12
N ASP A 94 2.99 -17.57 -14.71
CA ASP A 94 2.39 -17.28 -16.02
C ASP A 94 1.16 -16.36 -15.91
N ALA A 95 0.80 -15.91 -14.71
CA ALA A 95 -0.31 -14.99 -14.51
C ALA A 95 -0.03 -13.66 -15.22
N ASN A 96 -0.87 -13.34 -16.21
CA ASN A 96 -0.80 -12.07 -16.90
C ASN A 96 -1.41 -10.95 -16.05
N ILE A 97 -0.61 -9.97 -15.67
CA ILE A 97 -1.10 -8.74 -15.05
C ILE A 97 -1.54 -7.79 -16.15
N SER A 98 -2.85 -7.71 -16.38
CA SER A 98 -3.45 -6.91 -17.45
C SER A 98 -3.52 -5.42 -17.07
N LEU A 99 -2.39 -4.72 -17.20
CA LEU A 99 -2.30 -3.26 -17.11
C LEU A 99 -1.69 -2.67 -18.38
N ASP A 100 -2.22 -1.54 -18.83
CA ASP A 100 -1.61 -0.76 -19.91
C ASP A 100 -0.35 -0.01 -19.45
N ASN A 101 0.36 0.60 -20.41
CA ASN A 101 1.62 1.30 -20.11
C ASN A 101 1.44 2.53 -19.23
N CYS A 102 0.33 3.27 -19.37
CA CYS A 102 0.04 4.44 -18.55
C CYS A 102 -0.24 4.05 -17.09
N GLN A 103 -0.98 2.96 -16.89
CA GLN A 103 -1.30 2.42 -15.57
C GLN A 103 -0.05 1.92 -14.86
N ARG A 104 0.84 1.20 -15.58
CA ARG A 104 2.14 0.77 -15.07
C ARG A 104 3.02 1.96 -14.69
N GLN A 105 3.13 2.94 -15.59
CA GLN A 105 3.92 4.14 -15.35
C GLN A 105 3.45 4.90 -14.12
N ALA A 106 2.13 5.00 -13.88
CA ALA A 106 1.61 5.65 -12.68
C ALA A 106 2.06 4.98 -11.37
N ILE A 107 2.21 3.64 -11.36
CA ILE A 107 2.74 2.89 -10.22
C ILE A 107 4.25 3.11 -10.10
N ASP A 108 4.98 3.00 -11.20
CA ASP A 108 6.43 3.18 -11.22
C ASP A 108 6.84 4.59 -10.76
N ASP A 109 6.19 5.63 -11.30
CA ASP A 109 6.38 7.03 -10.88
C ASP A 109 6.13 7.22 -9.38
N ALA A 110 5.08 6.58 -8.84
CA ALA A 110 4.74 6.68 -7.43
C ALA A 110 5.79 5.98 -6.54
N ILE A 111 6.33 4.84 -6.98
CA ILE A 111 7.39 4.14 -6.26
C ILE A 111 8.70 4.95 -6.32
N ASP A 112 9.03 5.52 -7.49
CA ASP A 112 10.23 6.36 -7.65
C ASP A 112 10.14 7.60 -6.76
N LEU A 113 8.99 8.28 -6.72
CA LEU A 113 8.74 9.37 -5.78
C LEU A 113 8.88 8.94 -4.31
N LEU A 114 8.42 7.73 -3.95
CA LEU A 114 8.60 7.22 -2.59
C LEU A 114 10.08 7.02 -2.25
N LEU A 115 10.85 6.45 -3.18
CA LEU A 115 12.29 6.21 -3.04
C LEU A 115 13.09 7.52 -3.01
N GLU A 116 12.68 8.54 -3.74
CA GLU A 116 13.26 9.88 -3.65
C GLU A 116 13.08 10.48 -2.24
N LYS A 117 11.91 10.24 -1.61
CA LYS A 117 11.62 10.72 -0.25
C LYS A 117 12.31 9.91 0.84
N ASN A 118 12.42 8.60 0.65
CA ASN A 118 13.17 7.71 1.53
C ASN A 118 13.82 6.58 0.71
N PRO A 119 15.12 6.69 0.38
CA PRO A 119 15.85 5.67 -0.39
C PRO A 119 15.97 4.33 0.33
N ARG A 120 15.74 4.29 1.65
CA ARG A 120 15.86 3.09 2.49
C ARG A 120 14.52 2.43 2.82
N ILE A 121 13.40 2.95 2.29
CA ILE A 121 12.06 2.51 2.67
C ILE A 121 11.81 1.01 2.44
N LEU A 122 12.47 0.41 1.43
CA LEU A 122 12.36 -1.02 1.14
C LEU A 122 13.16 -1.88 2.12
N GLN A 123 14.20 -1.33 2.76
CA GLN A 123 14.99 -2.01 3.79
C GLN A 123 14.36 -1.88 5.18
N CYS A 124 13.39 -0.98 5.37
CA CYS A 124 12.65 -0.89 6.62
C CYS A 124 11.96 -2.22 6.97
N GLN A 125 12.01 -2.54 8.25
CA GLN A 125 11.27 -3.63 8.86
C GLN A 125 9.78 -3.28 8.92
N PRO A 126 8.88 -4.28 8.98
CA PRO A 126 7.44 -4.03 8.98
C PRO A 126 6.98 -3.05 10.07
N PHE A 127 7.56 -3.11 11.27
CA PHE A 127 7.20 -2.22 12.38
C PHE A 127 7.71 -0.78 12.18
N GLU A 128 8.86 -0.58 11.55
CA GLU A 128 9.34 0.77 11.20
C GLU A 128 8.39 1.44 10.20
N LEU A 129 7.84 0.66 9.25
CA LEU A 129 6.80 1.16 8.34
C LEU A 129 5.49 1.47 9.07
N VAL A 130 5.12 0.69 10.09
CA VAL A 130 3.98 1.01 10.96
C VAL A 130 4.19 2.36 11.62
N ASP A 131 5.35 2.56 12.25
CA ASP A 131 5.71 3.83 12.92
C ASP A 131 5.63 5.02 11.95
N ILE A 132 6.13 4.86 10.72
CA ILE A 132 6.02 5.90 9.68
C ILE A 132 4.55 6.19 9.38
N THR A 133 3.74 5.17 9.09
CA THR A 133 2.33 5.36 8.74
C THR A 133 1.48 5.90 9.88
N HIS A 134 1.87 5.65 11.14
CA HIS A 134 1.22 6.22 12.32
C HIS A 134 1.44 7.73 12.47
N LYS A 135 2.50 8.28 11.88
CA LYS A 135 2.74 9.74 11.91
C LYS A 135 1.76 10.52 11.02
N TRP A 136 1.17 9.87 10.00
CA TRP A 136 0.31 10.53 9.01
C TRP A 136 -0.99 11.04 9.64
N SER A 137 -1.34 12.30 9.38
CA SER A 137 -2.50 12.92 10.01
C SER A 137 -3.82 12.23 9.68
N CYS A 138 -3.96 11.69 8.46
CA CYS A 138 -5.18 10.96 8.09
C CYS A 138 -5.40 9.71 8.94
N TRP A 139 -4.34 8.96 9.26
CA TRP A 139 -4.46 7.79 10.13
C TRP A 139 -4.77 8.21 11.57
N LYS A 140 -4.03 9.17 12.14
CA LYS A 140 -4.24 9.63 13.52
C LYS A 140 -5.66 10.10 13.76
N ILE A 141 -6.15 11.02 12.92
CA ILE A 141 -7.50 11.58 13.04
C ILE A 141 -8.56 10.47 12.95
N CYS A 142 -8.48 9.62 11.92
CA CYS A 142 -9.45 8.54 11.75
C CYS A 142 -9.38 7.53 12.90
N TYR A 143 -8.19 7.11 13.32
CA TYR A 143 -8.04 6.14 14.40
C TYR A 143 -8.51 6.70 15.75
N ASP A 144 -8.24 7.97 16.06
CA ASP A 144 -8.75 8.65 17.25
C ASP A 144 -10.29 8.71 17.24
N ILE A 145 -10.90 9.00 16.09
CA ILE A 145 -12.36 8.95 15.92
C ILE A 145 -12.90 7.54 16.14
N ALA A 146 -12.20 6.51 15.65
CA ALA A 146 -12.61 5.12 15.87
C ALA A 146 -12.63 4.79 17.37
N LEU A 147 -11.54 5.11 18.08
CA LEU A 147 -11.41 4.88 19.52
C LEU A 147 -12.48 5.66 20.32
N GLY A 148 -12.73 6.92 19.97
CA GLY A 148 -13.78 7.73 20.60
C GLY A 148 -15.20 7.16 20.41
N ASN A 149 -15.41 6.34 19.38
CA ASN A 149 -16.66 5.64 19.12
C ASN A 149 -16.66 4.18 19.61
N ASN A 150 -15.70 3.78 20.45
CA ASN A 150 -15.50 2.41 20.92
C ASN A 150 -15.36 1.38 19.77
N LYS A 151 -14.77 1.79 18.64
CA LYS A 151 -14.44 0.95 17.50
C LYS A 151 -12.93 0.82 17.36
N LEU A 152 -12.47 -0.30 16.80
CA LEU A 152 -11.04 -0.52 16.52
C LEU A 152 -10.65 -0.14 15.09
N SER A 153 -11.59 0.38 14.30
CA SER A 153 -11.34 0.80 12.93
C SER A 153 -12.40 1.74 12.39
N ILE A 154 -12.00 2.60 11.45
CA ILE A 154 -12.91 3.42 10.64
C ILE A 154 -12.30 3.68 9.25
N GLY A 155 -13.13 3.92 8.25
CA GLY A 155 -12.66 4.30 6.91
C GLY A 155 -11.86 5.60 6.92
N ILE A 156 -10.82 5.65 6.08
CA ILE A 156 -10.03 6.84 5.78
C ILE A 156 -10.46 7.31 4.38
N PRO A 157 -11.21 8.42 4.27
CA PRO A 157 -11.57 8.97 2.96
C PRO A 157 -10.33 9.30 2.13
N SER A 158 -10.32 9.00 0.83
CA SER A 158 -9.20 9.34 -0.08
C SER A 158 -8.76 10.80 0.02
N ARG A 159 -9.72 11.71 0.20
CA ARG A 159 -9.45 13.15 0.38
C ARG A 159 -8.62 13.45 1.64
N MET A 160 -8.75 12.66 2.70
CA MET A 160 -7.91 12.81 3.89
C MET A 160 -6.49 12.33 3.64
N ILE A 161 -6.29 11.26 2.84
CA ILE A 161 -4.95 10.81 2.44
C ILE A 161 -4.26 11.86 1.57
N GLN A 162 -4.99 12.40 0.59
CA GLN A 162 -4.55 13.48 -0.30
C GLN A 162 -4.05 14.71 0.47
N LYS A 163 -4.80 15.13 1.49
CA LYS A 163 -4.51 16.30 2.35
C LYS A 163 -3.68 16.00 3.60
N SER A 164 -3.24 14.75 3.78
CA SER A 164 -2.52 14.36 4.99
C SER A 164 -1.19 15.12 5.07
N VAL A 165 -0.76 15.45 6.28
CA VAL A 165 0.66 15.69 6.54
C VAL A 165 1.36 14.34 6.42
N LYS A 166 2.32 14.24 5.49
CA LYS A 166 2.93 12.97 5.07
C LYS A 166 4.33 12.84 5.65
N TYR A 167 4.67 11.62 6.06
CA TYR A 167 5.96 11.27 6.64
C TYR A 167 6.54 10.06 5.91
N TYR A 168 7.85 10.05 5.73
CA TYR A 168 8.54 8.94 5.04
C TYR A 168 9.69 8.36 5.88
N GLN A 169 9.90 8.89 7.09
CA GLN A 169 10.92 8.48 8.07
C GLN A 169 10.45 8.83 9.49
#